data_AF-A0A6A4GSF5-F1
#
_entry.id   AF-A0A6A4GSF5-F1
#
_cell.length_a   1.000
_cell.length_b   1.000
_cell.length_c   1.000
_cell.angle_alpha   90.00
_cell.angle_beta   90.00
_cell.angle_gamma   90.00
#
_symmetry.space_group_name_H-M   'P 1'
#
loop_
_entity.id
_entity.type
_entity.pdbx_description
1 polymer ?
#
loop_
_entity_poly.entity_id
_entity_poly.type
_entity_poly.pdbx_seq_one_letter_code
_entity_poly.pdbx_strand_id
1 'polypeptide(L)'
;LTDDEWEAVEGLVSVLKILKDATEFFSSNSPNISAVIPAMDAIDEAFATGIIEQKELCTPLCYALLVGKKTLNKYYSLSDDSHIYRIAMVLHPSFKLSYFRRLNWQEQWIQDAV
;
A
#
# COMPACT_ATOMS: atom_id res chain seq x y z
N LEU A 1 -10.38 23.58 -19.63
CA LEU A 1 -10.24 22.13 -19.55
C LEU A 1 -11.31 21.52 -20.43
N THR A 2 -10.92 20.65 -21.35
CA THR A 2 -11.85 19.83 -22.13
C THR A 2 -12.48 18.76 -21.24
N ASP A 3 -13.53 18.10 -21.72
CA ASP A 3 -14.19 17.02 -20.97
C ASP A 3 -13.20 15.87 -20.69
N ASP A 4 -12.38 15.49 -21.67
CA ASP A 4 -11.32 14.49 -21.51
C ASP A 4 -10.26 14.89 -20.46
N GLU A 5 -9.92 16.18 -20.40
CA GLU A 5 -8.97 16.69 -19.39
C GLU A 5 -9.58 16.65 -17.98
N TRP A 6 -10.89 16.91 -17.86
CA TRP A 6 -11.59 16.79 -16.59
C TRP A 6 -11.69 15.33 -16.12
N GLU A 7 -12.00 14.40 -17.02
CA GLU A 7 -12.02 12.96 -16.72
C GLU A 7 -10.64 12.48 -16.24
N ALA A 8 -9.56 12.92 -16.89
CA ALA A 8 -8.20 12.62 -16.45
C ALA A 8 -7.89 13.21 -15.06
N VAL A 9 -8.38 14.41 -14.73
CA VAL A 9 -8.22 15.01 -13.40
C VAL A 9 -9.00 14.23 -12.35
N GLU A 10 -10.22 13.78 -12.64
CA GLU A 10 -11.01 12.95 -11.74
C GLU A 10 -10.32 11.60 -11.46
N GLY A 11 -9.80 10.94 -12.50
CA GLY A 11 -8.98 9.74 -12.36
C GLY A 11 -7.68 9.97 -11.55
N LEU A 12 -7.05 11.14 -11.69
CA LEU A 12 -5.88 11.49 -10.89
C LEU A 12 -6.25 11.67 -9.41
N VAL A 13 -7.35 12.37 -9.12
CA VAL A 13 -7.82 12.59 -7.74
C VAL A 13 -8.18 11.26 -7.08
N SER A 14 -8.85 10.35 -7.79
CA SER A 14 -9.21 9.04 -7.26
C SER A 14 -7.98 8.20 -6.90
N VAL A 15 -6.99 8.14 -7.80
CA VAL A 15 -5.73 7.42 -7.59
C VAL A 15 -4.90 8.00 -6.45
N LEU A 16 -4.83 9.32 -6.33
CA LEU A 16 -4.04 9.97 -5.28
C LEU A 16 -4.69 9.89 -3.89
N LYS A 17 -5.98 9.56 -3.81
CA LYS A 17 -6.72 9.53 -2.54
C LYS A 17 -6.10 8.59 -1.51
N ILE A 18 -5.72 7.37 -1.91
CA ILE A 18 -5.11 6.41 -0.97
C ILE A 18 -3.78 6.90 -0.40
N LEU A 19 -2.99 7.63 -1.21
CA LEU A 19 -1.73 8.23 -0.77
C LEU A 19 -1.96 9.38 0.20
N LYS A 20 -2.98 10.22 -0.08
CA LYS A 20 -3.40 11.29 0.82
C LYS A 20 -3.85 10.72 2.16
N ASP A 21 -4.74 9.73 2.15
CA ASP A 21 -5.30 9.10 3.35
C ASP A 21 -4.17 8.46 4.19
N ALA A 22 -3.23 7.76 3.55
CA ALA A 22 -2.05 7.22 4.23
C ALA A 22 -1.16 8.33 4.82
N THR A 23 -0.93 9.42 4.08
CA THR A 23 -0.12 10.55 4.54
C THR A 23 -0.76 11.24 5.75
N GLU A 24 -2.06 11.50 5.71
CA GLU A 24 -2.80 12.10 6.82
C GLU A 24 -2.80 11.19 8.04
N PHE A 25 -2.98 9.88 7.84
CA PHE A 25 -2.86 8.89 8.91
C PHE A 25 -1.49 8.98 9.58
N PHE A 26 -0.40 8.84 8.83
CA PHE A 26 0.99 8.91 9.33
C PHE A 26 1.42 10.27 9.88
N SER A 27 0.73 11.34 9.52
CA SER A 27 0.97 12.69 10.06
C SER A 27 0.24 12.94 11.38
N SER A 28 -0.65 12.04 11.80
CA SER A 28 -1.33 12.13 13.09
C SER A 28 -0.49 11.51 14.22
N ASN A 29 -0.93 11.67 15.48
CA ASN A 29 -0.23 11.11 16.65
C ASN A 29 -0.58 9.64 16.97
N SER A 30 -1.43 9.00 16.16
CA SER A 30 -1.96 7.65 16.41
C SER A 30 -1.17 6.48 15.80
N PRO A 31 -0.58 6.60 14.60
CA PRO A 31 0.15 5.52 13.95
C PRO A 31 1.36 5.09 14.76
N ASN A 32 1.53 3.79 14.83
CA ASN A 32 2.75 3.17 15.32
C ASN A 32 3.34 2.30 14.21
N ILE A 33 4.54 1.79 14.43
CA ILE A 33 5.30 1.05 13.43
C ILE A 33 4.58 -0.21 12.90
N SER A 34 3.64 -0.78 13.66
CA SER A 34 2.84 -1.94 13.20
C SER A 34 1.85 -1.59 12.09
N ALA A 35 1.56 -0.30 11.87
CA ALA A 35 0.64 0.16 10.83
C ALA A 35 1.32 0.39 9.46
N VAL A 36 2.66 0.35 9.39
CA VAL A 36 3.42 0.60 8.16
C VAL A 36 3.13 -0.44 7.09
N ILE A 37 3.32 -1.73 7.39
CA ILE A 37 3.07 -2.81 6.42
C ILE A 37 1.59 -2.84 5.97
N PRO A 38 0.58 -2.77 6.88
CA PRO A 38 -0.82 -2.68 6.45
C PRO A 38 -1.13 -1.50 5.53
N ALA A 39 -0.54 -0.34 5.77
CA ALA A 39 -0.74 0.81 4.90
C ALA A 39 -0.08 0.60 3.52
N MET A 40 1.10 -0.03 3.48
CA MET A 40 1.75 -0.38 2.22
C MET A 40 0.96 -1.42 1.43
N ASP A 41 0.41 -2.44 2.10
CA ASP A 41 -0.48 -3.44 1.48
C ASP A 41 -1.73 -2.78 0.89
N ALA A 42 -2.35 -1.85 1.62
CA ALA A 42 -3.52 -1.11 1.15
C ALA A 42 -3.21 -0.22 -0.08
N ILE A 43 -2.05 0.43 -0.10
CA ILE A 43 -1.61 1.22 -1.28
C ILE A 43 -1.34 0.29 -2.46
N ASP A 44 -0.70 -0.86 -2.25
CA ASP A 44 -0.42 -1.82 -3.33
C ASP A 44 -1.71 -2.38 -3.95
N GLU A 45 -2.68 -2.74 -3.11
CA GLU A 45 -4.01 -3.21 -3.53
C GLU A 45 -4.77 -2.13 -4.31
N ALA A 46 -4.75 -0.87 -3.84
CA ALA A 46 -5.38 0.24 -4.53
C ALA A 46 -4.75 0.50 -5.91
N PHE A 47 -3.42 0.43 -6.01
CA PHE A 47 -2.72 0.58 -7.29
C PHE A 47 -2.97 -0.59 -8.23
N ALA A 48 -2.95 -1.83 -7.72
CA ALA A 48 -3.24 -3.01 -8.52
C ALA A 48 -4.67 -2.98 -9.07
N THR A 49 -5.64 -2.61 -8.24
CA THR A 49 -7.04 -2.44 -8.63
C THR A 49 -7.19 -1.37 -9.71
N GLY A 50 -6.61 -0.17 -9.49
CA GLY A 50 -6.63 0.90 -10.50
C GLY A 50 -5.96 0.52 -11.83
N ILE A 51 -4.91 -0.30 -11.81
CA ILE A 51 -4.27 -0.81 -13.04
C ILE A 51 -5.19 -1.83 -13.76
N ILE A 52 -5.93 -2.65 -13.03
CA ILE A 52 -6.85 -3.65 -13.61
C ILE A 52 -8.11 -2.98 -14.17
N GLU A 53 -8.60 -1.93 -13.51
CA GLU A 53 -9.76 -1.13 -13.90
C GLU A 53 -9.46 -0.12 -15.04
N GLN A 54 -8.51 -0.44 -15.92
CA GLN A 54 -8.04 0.30 -17.09
C GLN A 54 -9.11 1.02 -17.95
N LYS A 55 -10.38 0.61 -17.84
CA LYS A 55 -11.49 1.28 -18.52
C LYS A 55 -11.87 2.63 -17.93
N GLU A 56 -11.57 2.88 -16.66
CA GLU A 56 -11.89 4.14 -15.96
C GLU A 56 -10.69 5.09 -15.85
N LEU A 57 -9.49 4.64 -16.23
CA LEU A 57 -8.25 5.40 -16.09
C LEU A 57 -7.54 5.55 -17.43
N CYS A 58 -7.14 6.78 -17.75
CA CYS A 58 -6.39 7.03 -18.97
C CYS A 58 -5.00 6.37 -18.94
N THR A 59 -4.46 6.05 -20.11
CA THR A 59 -3.17 5.35 -20.26
C THR A 59 -2.02 5.98 -19.46
N PRO A 60 -1.82 7.32 -19.45
CA PRO A 60 -0.77 7.94 -18.63
C PRO A 60 -0.89 7.65 -17.13
N LEU A 61 -2.11 7.60 -16.58
CA LEU A 61 -2.34 7.29 -15.16
C LEU A 61 -2.00 5.83 -14.86
N CYS A 62 -2.32 4.90 -15.76
CA CYS A 62 -1.90 3.51 -15.62
C CYS A 62 -0.38 3.37 -15.55
N TYR A 63 0.35 4.10 -16.40
CA TYR A 63 1.82 4.14 -16.34
C TYR A 63 2.32 4.76 -15.02
N ALA A 64 1.69 5.84 -14.55
CA ALA A 64 2.05 6.46 -13.29
C ALA A 64 1.84 5.49 -12.10
N LEU A 65 0.75 4.74 -12.08
CA LEU A 65 0.47 3.70 -11.09
C LEU A 65 1.53 2.59 -11.10
N LEU A 66 1.95 2.12 -12.28
CA LEU A 66 3.02 1.13 -12.41
C LEU A 66 4.35 1.64 -11.84
N VAL A 67 4.69 2.91 -12.08
CA VAL A 67 5.89 3.55 -11.52
C VAL A 67 5.76 3.72 -10.00
N GLY A 68 4.58 4.11 -9.51
CA GLY A 68 4.26 4.20 -8.09
C GLY A 68 4.43 2.86 -7.39
N LYS A 69 3.88 1.78 -7.97
CA LYS A 69 4.01 0.41 -7.47
C LYS A 69 5.47 -0.07 -7.44
N LYS A 70 6.27 0.24 -8.48
CA LYS A 70 7.72 -0.05 -8.47
C LYS A 70 8.43 0.65 -7.30
N THR A 71 8.04 1.89 -7.02
CA THR A 71 8.59 2.66 -5.90
C THR A 71 8.17 2.06 -4.56
N LEU A 72 6.90 1.69 -4.42
CA LEU A 72 6.36 1.03 -3.23
C LEU A 72 7.10 -0.29 -2.94
N ASN A 73 7.30 -1.13 -3.96
CA ASN A 73 8.04 -2.40 -3.83
C ASN A 73 9.47 -2.21 -3.31
N LYS A 74 10.15 -1.13 -3.71
CA LYS A 74 11.49 -0.80 -3.19
C LYS A 74 11.45 -0.52 -1.68
N TYR A 75 10.44 0.22 -1.20
CA TYR A 75 10.30 0.45 0.23
C TYR A 75 9.84 -0.80 0.98
N TYR A 76 9.06 -1.65 0.32
CA TYR A 76 8.63 -2.93 0.89
C TYR A 76 9.84 -3.82 1.17
N SER A 77 10.77 -3.93 0.21
CA SER A 77 11.99 -4.72 0.42
C SER A 77 12.85 -4.18 1.57
N LEU A 78 12.94 -2.85 1.73
CA LEU A 78 13.66 -2.24 2.85
C LEU A 78 12.99 -2.50 4.21
N SER A 79 11.66 -2.67 4.22
CA SER A 79 10.95 -3.06 5.43
C SER A 79 11.17 -4.52 5.81
N ASP A 80 11.39 -5.39 4.82
CA ASP A 80 11.76 -6.80 5.04
C ASP A 80 13.17 -6.97 5.61
N ASP A 81 14.08 -6.04 5.31
CA ASP A 81 15.44 -6.01 5.86
C ASP A 81 15.48 -5.71 7.38
N SER A 82 14.36 -5.33 7.98
CA SER A 82 14.26 -5.02 9.41
C SER A 82 13.17 -5.81 10.12
N HIS A 83 13.58 -6.68 11.05
CA HIS A 83 12.65 -7.46 11.87
C HIS A 83 11.68 -6.61 12.70
N ILE A 84 12.00 -5.33 12.94
CA ILE A 84 11.18 -4.42 13.77
C ILE A 84 9.74 -4.33 13.27
N TYR A 85 9.52 -4.23 11.95
CA TYR A 85 8.17 -4.09 11.40
C TYR A 85 7.34 -5.36 11.66
N ARG A 86 7.92 -6.54 11.42
CA ARG A 86 7.28 -7.83 11.66
C ARG A 86 7.01 -8.07 13.14
N ILE A 87 8.00 -7.84 14.01
CA ILE A 87 7.86 -7.99 15.46
C ILE A 87 6.74 -7.09 16.00
N ALA A 88 6.69 -5.83 15.56
CA ALA A 88 5.65 -4.91 16.00
C ALA A 88 4.24 -5.38 15.60
N MET A 89 4.08 -5.95 14.41
CA MET A 89 2.81 -6.56 13.98
C MET A 89 2.46 -7.82 14.78
N VAL A 90 3.44 -8.67 15.09
CA VAL A 90 3.22 -9.86 15.95
C VAL A 90 2.74 -9.45 17.36
N LEU A 91 3.33 -8.40 17.92
CA LEU A 91 2.97 -7.86 19.24
C LEU A 91 1.63 -7.10 19.22
N HIS A 92 1.16 -6.66 18.05
CA HIS A 92 -0.10 -5.92 17.94
C HIS A 92 -1.32 -6.84 18.16
N PRO A 93 -2.20 -6.57 19.15
CA PRO A 93 -3.29 -7.48 19.53
C PRO A 93 -4.25 -7.85 18.40
N SER A 94 -4.46 -6.94 17.44
CA SER A 94 -5.39 -7.12 16.32
C SER A 94 -4.77 -7.82 15.10
N PHE A 95 -3.44 -7.88 15.01
CA PHE A 95 -2.75 -8.50 13.88
C PHE A 95 -2.23 -9.88 14.27
N LYS A 96 -1.24 -9.93 15.17
CA LYS A 96 -0.54 -11.16 15.57
C LYS A 96 -0.13 -11.99 14.33
N LEU A 97 -0.03 -13.30 14.50
CA LEU A 97 0.20 -14.23 13.39
C LEU A 97 -1.00 -14.36 12.43
N SER A 98 -2.19 -13.88 12.83
CA SER A 98 -3.39 -14.00 12.01
C SER A 98 -3.33 -13.12 10.76
N TYR A 99 -2.65 -11.98 10.83
CA TYR A 99 -2.47 -11.08 9.70
C TYR A 99 -1.69 -11.76 8.57
N PHE A 100 -0.51 -12.29 8.89
CA PHE A 100 0.36 -12.96 7.91
C PHE A 100 -0.30 -14.20 7.28
N ARG A 101 -1.03 -14.98 8.09
CA ARG A 101 -1.77 -16.15 7.62
C ARG A 101 -2.89 -15.78 6.64
N ARG A 102 -3.63 -14.68 6.89
CA ARG A 102 -4.71 -14.24 5.99
C ARG A 102 -4.19 -13.77 4.64
N LEU A 103 -3.00 -13.18 4.61
CA LEU A 103 -2.35 -12.71 3.38
C LEU A 103 -1.53 -13.78 2.66
N ASN A 104 -1.60 -15.05 3.10
CA ASN A 104 -0.83 -16.16 2.53
C ASN A 104 0.68 -15.85 2.42
N TRP A 105 1.24 -15.13 3.39
CA TRP A 105 2.68 -14.93 3.44
C TRP A 105 3.40 -16.28 3.54
N GLN A 106 4.59 -16.37 2.94
CA GLN A 106 5.35 -17.62 2.98
C GLN A 106 5.69 -17.98 4.42
N GLU A 107 5.52 -19.27 4.76
CA GLU A 107 5.72 -19.77 6.13
C GLU A 107 7.12 -19.45 6.68
N GLN A 108 8.13 -19.39 5.82
CA GLN A 108 9.48 -18.95 6.18
C GLN A 108 9.51 -17.53 6.78
N TRP A 109 8.74 -16.60 6.25
CA TRP A 109 8.68 -15.22 6.76
C TRP A 109 7.92 -15.12 8.09
N ILE A 110 7.01 -16.07 8.34
CA ILE A 110 6.32 -16.20 9.62
C ILE A 110 7.26 -16.78 10.68
N GLN A 111 8.09 -17.75 10.32
CA GLN A 111 9.08 -18.35 11.23
C GLN A 111 10.20 -17.38 11.61
N ASP A 112 10.69 -16.56 10.68
CA ASP A 112 11.72 -15.56 10.95
C ASP A 112 11.23 -14.41 11.86
N ALA A 113 9.92 -14.31 12.10
CA ALA A 113 9.30 -13.29 12.95
C ALA A 113 9.01 -13.78 14.39
N VAL A 114 9.19 -15.09 14.67
CA VAL A 114 8.94 -15.73 15.97
C VAL A 114 10.25 -15.97 16.71
#